data_AF-A0A1Y4NU64-F1
#
_entry.id   AF-A0A1Y4NU64-F1
#
_cell.length_a   1.000
_cell.length_b   1.000
_cell.length_c   1.000
_cell.angle_alpha   90.00
_cell.angle_beta   90.00
_cell.angle_gamma   90.00
#
_symmetry.space_group_name_H-M   'P 1'
#
loop_
_entity.id
_entity.type
_entity.pdbx_description
1 polymer ?
#
loop_
_entity_poly.entity_id
_entity_poly.type
_entity_poly.pdbx_seq_one_letter_code
_entity_poly.pdbx_strand_id
1 'polypeptide(L)'
;MKHKSLTVMRSGMVLVSIGLFAALVRLIWTCIPWAAVRGALLALCVSLYAVVVFWAWYQRRQVIIFADDICQTLDALMSGRQPEGYRPYEDSVTARVQRKLIRYFDIMNEGKIQSQKDKETIQGLVSDISHQVKTPIANLQLYTSILQNPQFPPEKREEFMRTMEEQINKLDFLLQSLIKMSRLETGTFTINIEDARLGDTIARAMSTVWARAEEKQIQLSADCDSSITVRHDPKWTAEALGNILDNAVKYTPEGGSVTVTVRPWQFYTKIDITDTGIGIEEEHYNDIFLRFYRAPEAAACEGVGLGLYLANGIITRQRGYISVKSRPGAGTTFSVYLLS
;
A
#
# COMPACT_ATOMS: atom_id res chain seq x y z
N MET A 1 39.02 20.05 -11.62
CA MET A 1 40.48 19.85 -11.88
C MET A 1 40.81 18.63 -12.76
N LYS A 2 40.15 17.46 -12.63
CA LYS A 2 40.45 16.26 -13.45
C LYS A 2 40.28 16.44 -14.97
N HIS A 3 39.31 17.23 -15.42
CA HIS A 3 39.02 17.45 -16.84
C HIS A 3 40.13 18.21 -17.59
N LYS A 4 40.83 19.17 -16.94
CA LYS A 4 41.98 19.85 -17.55
C LYS A 4 43.19 18.93 -17.68
N SER A 5 43.42 18.03 -16.72
CA SER A 5 44.57 17.09 -16.78
C SER A 5 44.43 16.07 -17.90
N LEU A 6 43.21 15.59 -18.18
CA LEU A 6 42.94 14.66 -19.29
C LEU A 6 43.14 15.33 -20.65
N THR A 7 42.73 16.59 -20.80
CA THR A 7 42.95 17.33 -22.06
C THR A 7 44.43 17.62 -22.30
N VAL A 8 45.17 18.00 -21.24
CA VAL A 8 46.62 18.28 -21.30
C VAL A 8 47.44 17.01 -21.57
N MET A 9 47.08 15.90 -20.94
CA MET A 9 47.75 14.61 -21.16
C MET A 9 47.49 14.08 -22.58
N ARG A 10 46.31 14.34 -23.15
CA ARG A 10 45.96 13.96 -24.53
C ARG A 10 46.64 14.84 -25.58
N SER A 11 46.68 16.16 -25.40
CA SER A 11 47.44 17.05 -26.29
C SER A 11 48.93 16.72 -26.25
N GLY A 12 49.47 16.39 -25.06
CA GLY A 12 50.83 15.89 -24.91
C GLY A 12 51.08 14.59 -25.69
N MET A 13 50.18 13.61 -25.60
CA MET A 13 50.32 12.33 -26.29
C MET A 13 50.22 12.47 -27.83
N VAL A 14 49.37 13.37 -28.33
CA VAL A 14 49.31 13.70 -29.77
C VAL A 14 50.61 14.38 -30.23
N LEU A 15 51.13 15.35 -29.48
CA LEU A 15 52.41 16.00 -29.80
C LEU A 15 53.58 15.02 -29.80
N VAL A 16 53.62 14.09 -28.85
CA VAL A 16 54.61 13.01 -28.81
C VAL A 16 54.49 12.09 -30.03
N SER A 17 53.26 11.71 -30.42
CA SER A 17 53.04 10.87 -31.60
C SER A 17 53.46 11.55 -32.91
N ILE A 18 53.21 12.85 -33.04
CA ILE A 18 53.65 13.66 -34.19
C ILE A 18 55.18 13.76 -34.20
N GLY A 19 55.81 13.98 -33.04
CA GLY A 19 57.26 14.04 -32.90
C GLY A 19 57.95 12.72 -33.27
N LEU A 20 57.41 11.59 -32.80
CA LEU A 20 57.91 10.25 -33.15
C LEU A 20 57.74 9.96 -34.65
N PHE A 21 56.60 10.35 -35.25
CA PHE A 21 56.38 10.20 -36.68
C PHE A 21 57.37 11.03 -37.51
N ALA A 22 57.60 12.30 -37.13
CA ALA A 22 58.57 13.16 -37.79
C ALA A 22 60.02 12.62 -37.67
N ALA A 23 60.38 12.07 -36.51
CA ALA A 23 61.68 11.42 -36.31
C ALA A 23 61.84 10.18 -37.20
N LEU A 24 60.78 9.38 -37.34
CA LEU A 24 60.77 8.18 -38.18
C LEU A 24 60.87 8.52 -39.68
N VAL A 25 60.15 9.55 -40.14
CA VAL A 25 60.28 10.11 -41.50
C VAL A 25 61.71 10.57 -41.78
N ARG A 26 62.32 11.29 -40.83
CA ARG A 26 63.70 11.77 -40.95
C ARG A 26 64.70 10.61 -41.04
N LEU A 27 64.50 9.56 -40.26
CA LEU A 27 65.36 8.37 -40.24
C LEU A 27 65.26 7.56 -41.55
N ILE A 28 64.05 7.41 -42.12
CA ILE A 28 63.83 6.79 -43.42
C ILE A 28 64.54 7.59 -44.53
N TRP A 29 64.50 8.93 -44.45
CA TRP A 29 65.11 9.81 -45.44
C TRP A 29 66.65 9.72 -45.45
N THR A 30 67.28 9.55 -44.27
CA THR A 30 68.73 9.51 -44.12
C THR A 30 69.35 8.12 -44.32
N CYS A 31 68.66 7.05 -43.93
CA CYS A 31 69.28 5.70 -43.89
C CYS A 31 69.07 4.85 -45.15
N ILE A 32 68.04 5.13 -45.97
CA ILE A 32 67.70 4.27 -47.11
C ILE A 32 68.17 4.93 -48.41
N PRO A 33 69.14 4.36 -49.16
CA PRO A 33 69.71 5.02 -50.33
C PRO A 33 68.82 4.95 -51.59
N TRP A 34 67.89 3.99 -51.68
CA TRP A 34 67.07 3.78 -52.88
C TRP A 34 65.80 4.64 -52.84
N ALA A 35 65.61 5.52 -53.83
CA ALA A 35 64.51 6.49 -53.87
C ALA A 35 63.12 5.82 -53.94
N ALA A 36 62.99 4.74 -54.72
CA ALA A 36 61.73 3.99 -54.84
C ALA A 36 61.31 3.35 -53.51
N VAL A 37 62.27 2.77 -52.77
CA VAL A 37 62.03 2.12 -51.47
C VAL A 37 61.67 3.16 -50.39
N ARG A 38 62.31 4.33 -50.42
CA ARG A 38 61.96 5.47 -49.55
C ARG A 38 60.53 5.94 -49.76
N GLY A 39 60.12 6.15 -51.00
CA GLY A 39 58.75 6.57 -51.33
C GLY A 39 57.71 5.56 -50.86
N ALA A 40 57.97 4.27 -51.06
CA ALA A 40 57.07 3.20 -50.64
C ALA A 40 56.91 3.12 -49.10
N LEU A 41 58.02 3.20 -48.35
CA LEU A 41 57.97 3.16 -46.88
C LEU A 41 57.30 4.40 -46.28
N LEU A 42 57.55 5.59 -46.84
CA LEU A 42 56.87 6.81 -46.39
C LEU A 42 55.37 6.74 -46.66
N ALA A 43 54.95 6.27 -47.83
CA ALA A 43 53.54 6.05 -48.14
C ALA A 43 52.89 5.07 -47.15
N LEU A 44 53.58 3.97 -46.81
CA LEU A 44 53.12 3.01 -45.83
C LEU A 44 52.95 3.64 -44.43
N CYS A 45 53.96 4.36 -43.94
CA CYS A 45 53.90 5.02 -42.63
C CYS A 45 52.78 6.06 -42.56
N VAL A 46 52.62 6.89 -43.61
CA VAL A 46 51.53 7.87 -43.68
C VAL A 46 50.17 7.17 -43.69
N SER A 47 50.00 6.09 -44.44
CA SER A 47 48.74 5.33 -44.48
C SER A 47 48.39 4.72 -43.12
N LEU A 48 49.36 4.12 -42.42
CA LEU A 48 49.19 3.56 -41.08
C LEU A 48 48.81 4.65 -40.08
N TYR A 49 49.49 5.80 -40.13
CA TYR A 49 49.17 6.93 -39.26
C TYR A 49 47.76 7.47 -39.52
N ALA A 50 47.35 7.60 -40.79
CA ALA A 50 46.01 8.03 -41.16
C ALA A 50 44.93 7.06 -40.64
N VAL A 51 45.16 5.75 -40.73
CA VAL A 51 44.25 4.72 -40.17
C VAL A 51 44.12 4.87 -38.65
N VAL A 52 45.22 5.09 -37.93
CA VAL A 52 45.19 5.29 -36.47
C VAL A 52 44.41 6.55 -36.09
N VAL A 53 44.65 7.66 -36.80
CA VAL A 53 43.93 8.93 -36.57
C VAL A 53 42.44 8.76 -36.86
N PHE A 54 42.09 8.11 -37.97
CA PHE A 54 40.71 7.83 -38.34
C PHE A 54 40.02 6.93 -37.30
N TRP A 55 40.69 5.86 -36.85
CA TRP A 55 40.19 4.97 -35.80
C TRP A 55 39.96 5.71 -34.47
N ALA A 56 40.91 6.56 -34.06
CA ALA A 56 40.77 7.36 -32.84
C ALA A 56 39.62 8.37 -32.94
N TRP A 57 39.46 9.01 -34.10
CA TRP A 57 38.33 9.89 -34.37
C TRP A 57 36.99 9.13 -34.33
N TYR A 58 36.94 7.94 -34.95
CA TYR A 58 35.76 7.10 -34.97
C TYR A 58 35.33 6.63 -33.56
N GLN A 59 36.27 6.13 -32.76
CA GLN A 59 36.01 5.76 -31.36
C GLN A 59 35.52 6.94 -30.54
N ARG A 60 36.14 8.13 -30.70
CA ARG A 60 35.72 9.33 -29.98
C ARG A 60 34.30 9.75 -30.36
N ARG A 61 33.96 9.69 -31.65
CA ARG A 61 32.62 10.01 -32.12
C ARG A 61 31.57 9.06 -31.53
N GLN A 62 31.87 7.75 -31.49
CA GLN A 62 31.00 6.74 -30.88
C GLN A 62 30.74 7.00 -29.38
N VAL A 63 31.77 7.35 -28.60
CA VAL A 63 31.62 7.66 -27.17
C VAL A 63 30.77 8.90 -26.94
N ILE A 64 30.92 9.93 -27.78
CA ILE A 64 30.11 11.15 -27.67
C ILE A 64 28.63 10.85 -27.95
N ILE A 65 28.34 10.10 -29.02
CA ILE A 65 26.96 9.73 -29.37
C ILE A 65 26.32 8.91 -28.24
N PHE A 66 27.03 7.90 -27.72
CA PHE A 66 26.54 7.09 -26.61
C PHE A 66 26.26 7.92 -25.35
N ALA A 67 27.14 8.87 -25.01
CA ALA A 67 26.96 9.73 -23.86
C ALA A 67 25.75 10.66 -24.04
N ASP A 68 25.58 11.21 -25.26
CA ASP A 68 24.45 12.07 -25.59
C ASP A 68 23.13 11.31 -25.50
N ASP A 69 23.05 10.10 -26.06
CA ASP A 69 21.87 9.22 -25.97
C ASP A 69 21.48 8.93 -24.51
N ILE A 70 22.48 8.67 -23.63
CA ILE A 70 22.22 8.45 -22.21
C ILE A 70 21.71 9.73 -21.54
N CYS A 71 22.34 10.87 -21.80
CA CYS A 71 21.91 12.15 -21.23
C CYS A 71 20.49 12.50 -21.67
N GLN A 72 20.17 12.38 -22.95
CA GLN A 72 18.81 12.59 -23.47
C GLN A 72 17.80 11.63 -22.85
N THR A 73 18.17 10.36 -22.67
CA THR A 73 17.32 9.37 -21.99
C THR A 73 17.05 9.79 -20.54
N LEU A 74 18.08 10.21 -19.81
CA LEU A 74 17.94 10.68 -18.43
C LEU A 74 17.10 11.95 -18.34
N ASP A 75 17.31 12.93 -19.22
CA ASP A 75 16.52 14.17 -19.26
C ASP A 75 15.05 13.90 -19.57
N ALA A 76 14.77 12.96 -20.48
CA ALA A 76 13.40 12.51 -20.75
C ALA A 76 12.77 11.89 -19.49
N LEU A 77 13.45 10.95 -18.85
CA LEU A 77 12.97 10.29 -17.63
C LEU A 77 12.77 11.30 -16.48
N MET A 78 13.72 12.21 -16.24
CA MET A 78 13.60 13.24 -15.20
C MET A 78 12.44 14.22 -15.46
N SER A 79 12.10 14.45 -16.73
CA SER A 79 10.94 15.27 -17.13
C SER A 79 9.63 14.48 -17.25
N GLY A 80 9.62 13.19 -16.92
CA GLY A 80 8.44 12.33 -16.99
C GLY A 80 7.99 12.01 -18.42
N ARG A 81 8.87 12.16 -19.41
CA ARG A 81 8.60 11.87 -20.83
C ARG A 81 9.21 10.53 -21.22
N GLN A 82 8.63 9.90 -22.24
CA GLN A 82 9.23 8.73 -22.89
C GLN A 82 10.51 9.15 -23.63
N PRO A 83 11.61 8.41 -23.49
CA PRO A 83 12.84 8.73 -24.18
C PRO A 83 12.68 8.60 -25.70
N GLU A 84 13.05 9.66 -26.43
CA GLU A 84 13.08 9.66 -27.90
C GLU A 84 14.18 8.71 -28.40
N GLY A 85 13.90 7.96 -29.46
CA GLY A 85 14.88 7.04 -30.06
C GLY A 85 15.10 5.71 -29.32
N TYR A 86 14.28 5.38 -28.31
CA TYR A 86 14.33 4.06 -27.68
C TYR A 86 14.00 2.94 -28.69
N ARG A 87 15.02 2.14 -29.03
CA ARG A 87 14.90 0.99 -29.94
C ARG A 87 15.08 -0.33 -29.16
N PRO A 88 14.00 -0.91 -28.62
CA PRO A 88 14.08 -2.09 -27.74
C PRO A 88 14.60 -3.38 -28.41
N TYR A 89 14.74 -3.41 -29.73
CA TYR A 89 15.19 -4.59 -30.49
C TYR A 89 16.58 -4.44 -31.11
N GLU A 90 17.26 -3.30 -30.91
CA GLU A 90 18.66 -3.19 -31.31
C GLU A 90 19.56 -3.93 -30.30
N ASP A 91 20.39 -4.84 -30.82
CA ASP A 91 21.39 -5.56 -30.00
C ASP A 91 22.65 -4.71 -29.83
N SER A 92 22.46 -3.49 -29.33
CA SER A 92 23.52 -2.51 -29.09
C SER A 92 23.76 -2.33 -27.58
N VAL A 93 25.00 -1.96 -27.22
CA VAL A 93 25.34 -1.63 -25.82
C VAL A 93 24.50 -0.45 -25.33
N THR A 94 24.15 0.49 -26.21
CA THR A 94 23.34 1.67 -25.90
C THR A 94 21.92 1.27 -25.48
N ALA A 95 21.26 0.44 -26.29
CA ALA A 95 19.91 -0.07 -25.99
C ALA A 95 19.87 -0.89 -24.69
N ARG A 96 20.92 -1.69 -24.40
CA ARG A 96 21.02 -2.44 -23.14
C ARG A 96 21.13 -1.53 -21.91
N VAL A 97 21.88 -0.44 -22.01
CA VAL A 97 22.02 0.54 -20.91
C VAL A 97 20.73 1.34 -20.73
N GLN A 98 20.13 1.83 -21.83
CA GLN A 98 18.85 2.54 -21.79
C GLN A 98 17.76 1.68 -21.14
N ARG A 99 17.64 0.40 -21.51
CA ARG A 99 16.66 -0.52 -20.89
C ARG A 99 16.85 -0.65 -19.38
N LYS A 100 18.09 -0.72 -18.90
CA LYS A 100 18.38 -0.77 -17.46
C LYS A 100 18.03 0.55 -16.75
N LEU A 101 18.30 1.68 -17.40
CA LEU A 101 17.95 3.01 -16.86
C LEU A 101 16.44 3.20 -16.75
N ILE A 102 15.69 2.84 -17.80
CA ILE A 102 14.22 2.88 -17.78
C ILE A 102 13.68 2.00 -16.66
N ARG A 103 14.12 0.73 -16.58
CA ARG A 103 13.70 -0.18 -15.51
C ARG A 103 14.03 0.37 -14.11
N TYR A 104 15.19 0.98 -13.93
CA TYR A 104 15.56 1.61 -12.65
C TYR A 104 14.66 2.80 -12.32
N PHE A 105 14.38 3.64 -13.31
CA PHE A 105 13.46 4.76 -13.17
C PHE A 105 12.05 4.30 -12.82
N ASP A 106 11.53 3.25 -13.46
CA ASP A 106 10.22 2.68 -13.17
C ASP A 106 10.14 2.20 -11.71
N ILE A 107 11.12 1.41 -11.25
CA ILE A 107 11.19 0.93 -9.86
C ILE A 107 11.27 2.11 -8.88
N MET A 108 12.07 3.13 -9.19
CA MET A 108 12.21 4.32 -8.34
C MET A 108 10.91 5.14 -8.30
N ASN A 109 10.23 5.29 -9.44
CA ASN A 109 8.99 6.05 -9.54
C ASN A 109 7.84 5.31 -8.85
N GLU A 110 7.74 4.00 -9.00
CA GLU A 110 6.83 3.14 -8.23
C GLU A 110 7.09 3.29 -6.73
N GLY A 111 8.36 3.23 -6.29
CA GLY A 111 8.74 3.44 -4.89
C GLY A 111 8.37 4.84 -4.38
N LYS A 112 8.55 5.88 -5.20
CA LYS A 112 8.15 7.26 -4.88
C LYS A 112 6.63 7.39 -4.75
N ILE A 113 5.88 6.83 -5.69
CA ILE A 113 4.41 6.81 -5.66
C ILE A 113 3.91 6.07 -4.41
N GLN A 114 4.49 4.91 -4.10
CA GLN A 114 4.15 4.16 -2.90
C GLN A 114 4.44 4.95 -1.63
N SER A 115 5.63 5.55 -1.51
CA SER A 115 6.00 6.37 -0.36
C SER A 115 5.07 7.58 -0.18
N GLN A 116 4.63 8.20 -1.28
CA GLN A 116 3.68 9.30 -1.25
C GLN A 116 2.29 8.83 -0.79
N LYS A 117 1.81 7.68 -1.29
CA LYS A 117 0.55 7.06 -0.84
C LYS A 117 0.60 6.68 0.64
N ASP A 118 1.71 6.13 1.11
CA ASP A 118 1.89 5.77 2.52
C ASP A 118 1.84 7.03 3.40
N LYS A 119 2.50 8.12 2.96
CA LYS A 119 2.47 9.41 3.65
C LYS A 119 1.05 9.99 3.72
N GLU A 120 0.31 9.99 2.60
CA GLU A 120 -1.08 10.45 2.56
C GLU A 120 -1.97 9.59 3.47
N THR A 121 -1.76 8.27 3.46
CA THR A 121 -2.48 7.32 4.32
C THR A 121 -2.24 7.63 5.80
N ILE A 122 -0.98 7.84 6.21
CA ILE A 122 -0.60 8.19 7.59
C ILE A 122 -1.17 9.55 7.98
N GLN A 123 -1.06 10.56 7.11
CA GLN A 123 -1.61 11.90 7.38
C GLN A 123 -3.13 11.84 7.59
N GLY A 124 -3.84 11.08 6.74
CA GLY A 124 -5.26 10.81 6.92
C GLY A 124 -5.57 10.14 8.26
N LEU A 125 -4.83 9.08 8.61
CA LEU A 125 -5.00 8.39 9.90
C LEU A 125 -4.84 9.32 11.10
N VAL A 126 -3.78 10.13 11.11
CA VAL A 126 -3.51 11.06 12.22
C VAL A 126 -4.64 12.09 12.34
N SER A 127 -5.13 12.59 11.21
CA SER A 127 -6.26 13.51 11.17
C SER A 127 -7.53 12.87 11.73
N ASP A 128 -7.89 11.69 11.22
CA ASP A 128 -9.11 10.96 11.63
C ASP A 128 -9.08 10.62 13.13
N ILE A 129 -7.96 10.11 13.62
CA ILE A 129 -7.76 9.80 15.05
C ILE A 129 -7.91 11.06 15.90
N SER A 130 -7.30 12.17 15.47
CA SER A 130 -7.38 13.44 16.20
C SER A 130 -8.82 13.92 16.34
N HIS A 131 -9.63 13.82 15.27
CA HIS A 131 -11.04 14.17 15.31
C HIS A 131 -11.85 13.26 16.24
N GLN A 132 -11.65 11.94 16.14
CA GLN A 132 -12.39 10.97 16.94
C GLN A 132 -12.03 11.00 18.43
N VAL A 133 -10.81 11.44 18.77
CA VAL A 133 -10.36 11.60 20.17
C VAL A 133 -10.77 12.96 20.76
N LYS A 134 -10.75 14.04 19.96
CA LYS A 134 -11.04 15.40 20.45
C LYS A 134 -12.47 15.53 21.01
N THR A 135 -13.45 14.93 20.34
CA THR A 135 -14.86 15.01 20.73
C THR A 135 -15.16 14.40 22.10
N PRO A 136 -14.84 13.12 22.39
CA PRO A 136 -15.10 12.54 23.71
C PRO A 136 -14.31 13.25 24.81
N ILE A 137 -13.07 13.70 24.55
CA ILE A 137 -12.30 14.50 25.53
C ILE A 137 -12.99 15.83 25.85
N ALA A 138 -13.47 16.55 24.84
CA ALA A 138 -14.18 17.81 25.05
C ALA A 138 -15.48 17.62 25.85
N ASN A 139 -16.22 16.53 25.58
CA ASN A 139 -17.42 16.18 26.33
C ASN A 139 -17.09 15.85 27.80
N LEU A 140 -16.03 15.06 28.05
CA LEU A 140 -15.56 14.76 29.40
C LEU A 140 -15.17 16.03 30.16
N GLN A 141 -14.46 16.96 29.51
CA GLN A 141 -14.10 18.25 30.10
C GLN A 141 -15.35 19.07 30.46
N LEU A 142 -16.31 19.18 29.54
CA LEU A 142 -17.57 19.89 29.76
C LEU A 142 -18.35 19.29 30.94
N TYR A 143 -18.55 17.98 30.97
CA TYR A 143 -19.28 17.30 32.04
C TYR A 143 -18.56 17.43 33.38
N THR A 144 -17.23 17.33 33.40
CA THR A 144 -16.45 17.57 34.61
C THR A 144 -16.67 18.99 35.15
N SER A 145 -16.65 20.01 34.28
CA SER A 145 -16.93 21.41 34.68
C SER A 145 -18.35 21.62 35.20
N ILE A 146 -19.34 20.94 34.61
CA ILE A 146 -20.74 20.99 35.06
C ILE A 146 -20.88 20.34 36.45
N LEU A 147 -20.28 19.17 36.66
CA LEU A 147 -20.35 18.42 37.91
C LEU A 147 -19.59 19.08 39.07
N GLN A 148 -18.60 19.94 38.76
CA GLN A 148 -17.91 20.77 39.75
C GLN A 148 -18.80 21.88 40.34
N ASN A 149 -19.92 22.23 39.69
CA ASN A 149 -20.85 23.23 40.21
C ASN A 149 -21.63 22.67 41.42
N PRO A 150 -21.50 23.26 42.63
CA PRO A 150 -22.21 22.79 43.83
C PRO A 150 -23.73 22.87 43.73
N GLN A 151 -24.25 23.74 42.86
CA GLN A 151 -25.70 23.91 42.63
C GLN A 151 -26.26 22.92 41.61
N PHE A 152 -25.43 22.03 41.04
CA PHE A 152 -25.90 21.05 40.06
C PHE A 152 -26.79 19.99 40.75
N PRO A 153 -27.99 19.71 40.20
CA PRO A 153 -28.94 18.79 40.82
C PRO A 153 -28.31 17.41 41.07
N PRO A 154 -28.42 16.86 42.30
CA PRO A 154 -27.86 15.54 42.61
C PRO A 154 -28.50 14.43 41.76
N GLU A 155 -29.77 14.57 41.41
CA GLU A 155 -30.54 13.62 40.58
C GLU A 155 -29.96 13.47 39.16
N LYS A 156 -29.39 14.54 38.60
CA LYS A 156 -28.77 14.52 37.25
C LYS A 156 -27.30 14.13 37.27
N ARG A 157 -26.68 14.03 38.45
CA ARG A 157 -25.26 13.73 38.59
C ARG A 157 -24.94 12.32 38.11
N GLU A 158 -25.80 11.37 38.43
CA GLU A 158 -25.64 9.96 38.03
C GLU A 158 -25.75 9.79 36.51
N GLU A 159 -26.71 10.48 35.88
CA GLU A 159 -26.87 10.50 34.42
C GLU A 159 -25.60 11.01 33.71
N PHE A 160 -25.05 12.15 34.16
CA PHE A 160 -23.82 12.71 33.59
C PHE A 160 -22.59 11.82 33.82
N MET A 161 -22.50 11.19 35.00
CA MET A 161 -21.43 10.22 35.29
C MET A 161 -21.52 9.00 34.36
N ARG A 162 -22.73 8.52 34.07
CA ARG A 162 -22.96 7.45 33.08
C ARG A 162 -22.54 7.87 31.67
N THR A 163 -22.93 9.06 31.22
CA THR A 163 -22.48 9.59 29.91
C THR A 163 -20.95 9.73 29.85
N MET A 164 -20.31 10.14 30.94
CA MET A 164 -18.83 10.18 30.99
C MET A 164 -18.20 8.80 30.86
N GLU A 165 -18.74 7.80 31.55
CA GLU A 165 -18.29 6.41 31.43
C GLU A 165 -18.41 5.89 29.99
N GLU A 166 -19.51 6.20 29.30
CA GLU A 166 -19.70 5.88 27.88
C GLU A 166 -18.61 6.52 27.00
N GLN A 167 -18.25 7.80 27.25
CA GLN A 167 -17.17 8.46 26.49
C GLN A 167 -15.80 7.82 26.76
N ILE A 168 -15.54 7.35 27.99
CA ILE A 168 -14.30 6.63 28.34
C ILE A 168 -14.26 5.27 27.62
N ASN A 169 -15.36 4.51 27.66
CA ASN A 169 -15.46 3.22 26.97
C ASN A 169 -15.29 3.38 25.45
N LYS A 170 -15.78 4.48 24.87
CA LYS A 170 -15.57 4.82 23.46
C LYS A 170 -14.10 5.11 23.13
N LEU A 171 -13.40 5.82 24.02
CA LEU A 171 -11.96 6.06 23.87
C LEU A 171 -11.14 4.77 23.99
N ASP A 172 -11.49 3.88 24.93
CA ASP A 172 -10.82 2.58 25.06
C ASP A 172 -11.03 1.72 23.80
N PHE A 173 -12.28 1.63 23.31
CA PHE A 173 -12.58 0.92 22.06
C PHE A 173 -11.76 1.47 20.88
N LEU A 174 -11.66 2.80 20.76
CA LEU A 174 -10.86 3.45 19.72
C LEU A 174 -9.39 3.06 19.84
N LEU A 175 -8.81 3.12 21.04
CA LEU A 175 -7.41 2.76 21.28
C LEU A 175 -7.13 1.29 20.93
N GLN A 176 -7.98 0.37 21.41
CA GLN A 176 -7.85 -1.06 21.11
C GLN A 176 -7.97 -1.34 19.61
N SER A 177 -8.90 -0.67 18.93
CA SER A 177 -9.10 -0.78 17.49
C SER A 177 -7.87 -0.29 16.72
N LEU A 178 -7.24 0.82 17.15
CA LEU A 178 -6.02 1.33 16.54
C LEU A 178 -4.82 0.39 16.73
N ILE A 179 -4.67 -0.22 17.90
CA ILE A 179 -3.61 -1.20 18.14
C ILE A 179 -3.81 -2.42 17.23
N LYS A 180 -5.04 -2.93 17.11
CA LYS A 180 -5.38 -4.05 16.21
C LYS A 180 -5.12 -3.69 14.75
N MET A 181 -5.55 -2.50 14.32
CA MET A 181 -5.33 -1.98 12.97
C MET A 181 -3.84 -1.84 12.65
N SER A 182 -3.06 -1.25 13.55
CA SER A 182 -1.60 -1.11 13.39
C SER A 182 -0.93 -2.49 13.23
N ARG A 183 -1.33 -3.49 14.02
CA ARG A 183 -0.82 -4.86 13.88
C ARG A 183 -1.19 -5.49 12.54
N LEU A 184 -2.42 -5.28 12.07
CA LEU A 184 -2.86 -5.71 10.76
C LEU A 184 -1.97 -5.07 9.67
N GLU A 185 -1.88 -3.75 9.61
CA GLU A 185 -1.15 -3.01 8.56
C GLU A 185 0.35 -3.31 8.52
N THR A 186 1.01 -3.45 9.67
CA THR A 186 2.44 -3.75 9.75
C THR A 186 2.80 -5.20 9.41
N GLY A 187 1.82 -6.09 9.22
CA GLY A 187 2.06 -7.51 8.98
C GLY A 187 2.58 -8.28 10.20
N THR A 188 2.73 -7.62 11.35
CA THR A 188 3.13 -8.23 12.64
C THR A 188 2.02 -9.10 13.25
N PHE A 189 0.87 -9.15 12.59
CA PHE A 189 -0.28 -9.97 12.91
C PHE A 189 -0.05 -11.41 12.46
N THR A 190 0.30 -12.29 13.39
CA THR A 190 0.37 -13.74 13.13
C THR A 190 -1.03 -14.35 13.19
N ILE A 191 -1.49 -14.88 12.06
CA ILE A 191 -2.70 -15.70 11.97
C ILE A 191 -2.29 -17.15 12.17
N ASN A 192 -2.92 -17.81 13.13
CA ASN A 192 -2.75 -19.24 13.33
C ASN A 192 -3.95 -19.98 12.72
N ILE A 193 -3.83 -20.37 11.45
CA ILE A 193 -4.88 -21.11 10.75
C ILE A 193 -4.83 -22.57 11.19
N GLU A 194 -5.92 -23.05 11.77
CA GLU A 194 -6.12 -24.42 12.21
C GLU A 194 -7.47 -24.98 11.74
N ASP A 195 -7.59 -26.31 11.69
CA ASP A 195 -8.87 -26.98 11.48
C ASP A 195 -9.69 -26.90 12.78
N ALA A 196 -10.70 -26.03 12.78
CA ALA A 196 -11.53 -25.80 13.95
C ALA A 196 -13.03 -25.84 13.60
N ARG A 197 -13.85 -26.23 14.58
CA ARG A 197 -15.30 -26.27 14.45
C ARG A 197 -15.84 -24.86 14.34
N LEU A 198 -16.56 -24.57 13.27
CA LEU A 198 -17.04 -23.21 13.02
C LEU A 198 -18.12 -22.79 14.01
N GLY A 199 -18.91 -23.74 14.51
CA GLY A 199 -19.91 -23.50 15.55
C GLY A 199 -19.33 -22.89 16.83
N ASP A 200 -18.17 -23.36 17.29
CA ASP A 200 -17.51 -22.86 18.51
C ASP A 200 -17.05 -21.39 18.31
N THR A 201 -16.53 -21.08 17.13
CA THR A 201 -16.12 -19.72 16.73
C THR A 201 -17.31 -18.78 16.65
N ILE A 202 -18.44 -19.22 16.07
CA ILE A 202 -19.68 -18.44 16.01
C ILE A 202 -20.26 -18.23 17.41
N ALA A 203 -20.30 -19.26 18.25
CA ALA A 203 -20.79 -19.15 19.62
C ALA A 203 -19.96 -18.12 20.42
N ARG A 204 -18.63 -18.14 20.26
CA ARG A 204 -17.74 -17.13 20.84
C ARG A 204 -18.07 -15.72 20.35
N ALA A 205 -18.30 -15.54 19.05
CA ALA A 205 -18.68 -14.25 18.49
C ALA A 205 -20.05 -13.76 18.98
N MET A 206 -21.05 -14.65 19.08
CA MET A 206 -22.38 -14.30 19.59
C MET A 206 -22.34 -13.92 21.07
N SER A 207 -21.47 -14.55 21.87
CA SER A 207 -21.35 -14.23 23.30
C SER A 207 -20.97 -12.77 23.57
N THR A 208 -20.26 -12.11 22.65
CA THR A 208 -19.83 -10.71 22.84
C THR A 208 -20.97 -9.71 22.67
N VAL A 209 -22.05 -10.10 21.99
CA VAL A 209 -23.20 -9.23 21.72
C VAL A 209 -24.47 -9.64 22.48
N TRP A 210 -24.44 -10.79 23.16
CA TRP A 210 -25.59 -11.39 23.83
C TRP A 210 -26.30 -10.42 24.77
N ALA A 211 -25.57 -9.81 25.72
CA ALA A 211 -26.17 -8.91 26.71
C ALA A 211 -26.86 -7.69 26.08
N ARG A 212 -26.27 -7.11 25.03
CA ARG A 212 -26.85 -5.96 24.30
C ARG A 212 -28.08 -6.35 23.50
N ALA A 213 -28.08 -7.53 22.91
CA ALA A 213 -29.23 -8.05 22.20
C ALA A 213 -30.38 -8.36 23.17
N GLU A 214 -30.09 -8.95 24.32
CA GLU A 214 -31.08 -9.22 25.38
C GLU A 214 -31.67 -7.92 25.94
N GLU A 215 -30.86 -6.90 26.20
CA GLU A 215 -31.33 -5.57 26.62
C GLU A 215 -32.29 -4.94 25.59
N LYS A 216 -32.03 -5.14 24.29
CA LYS A 216 -32.91 -4.70 23.19
C LYS A 216 -34.01 -5.70 22.79
N GLN A 217 -34.17 -6.81 23.51
CA GLN A 217 -35.12 -7.87 23.16
C GLN A 217 -34.96 -8.38 21.71
N ILE A 218 -33.74 -8.38 21.18
CA ILE A 218 -33.43 -8.87 19.83
C ILE A 218 -33.25 -10.38 19.88
N GLN A 219 -33.97 -11.09 19.01
CA GLN A 219 -33.83 -12.54 18.89
C GLN A 219 -32.52 -12.90 18.17
N LEU A 220 -31.55 -13.42 18.91
CA LEU A 220 -30.31 -13.97 18.37
C LEU A 220 -30.45 -15.47 18.11
N SER A 221 -30.14 -15.92 16.90
CA SER A 221 -30.13 -17.35 16.56
C SER A 221 -28.99 -17.73 15.62
N ALA A 222 -28.58 -19.00 15.66
CA ALA A 222 -27.57 -19.55 14.76
C ALA A 222 -28.01 -20.92 14.22
N ASP A 223 -27.99 -21.07 12.91
CA ASP A 223 -28.15 -22.31 12.16
C ASP A 223 -26.79 -22.72 11.58
N CYS A 224 -26.07 -23.55 12.34
CA CYS A 224 -24.78 -24.11 11.96
C CYS A 224 -24.75 -25.59 12.30
N ASP A 225 -24.51 -26.44 11.30
CA ASP A 225 -24.27 -27.86 11.54
C ASP A 225 -22.98 -28.03 12.35
N SER A 226 -23.11 -28.71 13.49
CA SER A 226 -22.03 -28.93 14.45
C SER A 226 -20.82 -29.71 13.89
N SER A 227 -20.98 -30.39 12.75
CA SER A 227 -19.93 -31.13 12.06
C SER A 227 -19.05 -30.26 11.14
N ILE A 228 -19.45 -29.02 10.87
CA ILE A 228 -18.70 -28.13 9.95
C ILE A 228 -17.39 -27.69 10.61
N THR A 229 -16.29 -28.15 10.03
CA THR A 229 -14.92 -27.73 10.33
C THR A 229 -14.35 -26.95 9.16
N VAL A 230 -13.68 -25.84 9.45
CA VAL A 230 -13.08 -24.96 8.43
C VAL A 230 -11.67 -24.58 8.88
N ARG A 231 -10.74 -24.44 7.93
CA ARG A 231 -9.40 -23.90 8.20
C ARG A 231 -9.44 -22.40 8.43
N HIS A 232 -9.39 -22.00 9.70
CA HIS A 232 -9.41 -20.59 10.09
C HIS A 232 -8.67 -20.37 11.41
N ASP A 233 -8.44 -19.12 11.78
CA ASP A 233 -8.01 -18.75 13.13
C ASP A 233 -9.25 -18.50 14.00
N PRO A 234 -9.57 -19.36 14.99
CA PRO A 234 -10.81 -19.23 15.76
C PRO A 234 -10.91 -17.92 16.54
N LYS A 235 -9.77 -17.38 17.00
CA LYS A 235 -9.75 -16.15 17.79
C LYS A 235 -10.06 -14.95 16.90
N TRP A 236 -9.35 -14.84 15.77
CA TRP A 236 -9.51 -13.69 14.89
C TRP A 236 -10.79 -13.76 14.06
N THR A 237 -11.21 -14.95 13.63
CA THR A 237 -12.50 -15.10 12.96
C THR A 237 -13.66 -14.77 13.91
N ALA A 238 -13.61 -15.21 15.17
CA ALA A 238 -14.63 -14.82 16.15
C ALA A 238 -14.68 -13.30 16.36
N GLU A 239 -13.53 -12.63 16.38
CA GLU A 239 -13.44 -11.16 16.44
C GLU A 239 -14.08 -10.50 15.20
N ALA A 240 -13.79 -11.00 14.00
CA ALA A 240 -14.36 -10.46 12.77
C ALA A 240 -15.89 -10.63 12.74
N LEU A 241 -16.39 -11.83 13.06
CA LEU A 241 -17.82 -12.11 13.16
C LEU A 241 -18.48 -11.28 14.28
N GLY A 242 -17.80 -11.11 15.42
CA GLY A 242 -18.26 -10.29 16.53
C GLY A 242 -18.45 -8.83 16.13
N ASN A 243 -17.54 -8.26 15.32
CA ASN A 243 -17.69 -6.90 14.80
C ASN A 243 -18.90 -6.76 13.85
N ILE A 244 -19.19 -7.79 13.04
CA ILE A 244 -20.36 -7.78 12.15
C ILE A 244 -21.65 -7.94 12.97
N LEU A 245 -21.66 -8.86 13.93
CA LEU A 245 -22.78 -9.08 14.84
C LEU A 245 -23.08 -7.86 15.72
N ASP A 246 -22.05 -7.14 16.17
CA ASP A 246 -22.23 -5.92 16.95
C ASP A 246 -22.97 -4.87 16.13
N ASN A 247 -22.61 -4.70 14.86
CA ASN A 247 -23.36 -3.82 13.95
C ASN A 247 -24.79 -4.32 13.75
N ALA A 248 -25.00 -5.61 13.53
CA ALA A 248 -26.33 -6.19 13.36
C ALA A 248 -27.24 -5.87 14.57
N VAL A 249 -26.79 -6.11 15.80
CA VAL A 249 -27.54 -5.82 17.04
C VAL A 249 -27.73 -4.32 17.26
N LYS A 250 -26.71 -3.52 16.93
CA LYS A 250 -26.74 -2.08 17.11
C LYS A 250 -27.75 -1.39 16.19
N TYR A 251 -27.81 -1.79 14.92
CA TYR A 251 -28.67 -1.17 13.91
C TYR A 251 -30.05 -1.84 13.76
N THR A 252 -30.29 -2.91 14.51
CA THR A 252 -31.60 -3.52 14.66
C THR A 252 -32.42 -2.80 15.74
N PRO A 253 -33.67 -2.39 15.44
CA PRO A 253 -34.61 -1.87 16.43
C PRO A 253 -34.95 -2.90 17.52
N GLU A 254 -35.51 -2.42 18.63
CA GLU A 254 -35.98 -3.28 19.72
C GLU A 254 -37.01 -4.31 19.22
N GLY A 255 -36.92 -5.56 19.69
CA GLY A 255 -37.81 -6.64 19.27
C GLY A 255 -37.52 -7.23 17.88
N GLY A 256 -36.46 -6.79 17.20
CA GLY A 256 -36.02 -7.35 15.91
C GLY A 256 -35.31 -8.70 16.04
N SER A 257 -34.64 -9.14 14.97
CA SER A 257 -33.90 -10.41 14.96
C SER A 257 -32.57 -10.33 14.23
N VAL A 258 -31.62 -11.15 14.68
CA VAL A 258 -30.31 -11.36 14.04
C VAL A 258 -30.05 -12.86 13.96
N THR A 259 -29.84 -13.36 12.75
CA THR A 259 -29.69 -14.79 12.46
C THR A 259 -28.36 -15.06 11.77
N VAL A 260 -27.59 -16.02 12.30
CA VAL A 260 -26.37 -16.53 11.66
C VAL A 260 -26.67 -17.85 10.96
N THR A 261 -26.42 -17.94 9.65
CA THR A 261 -26.62 -19.18 8.88
C THR A 261 -25.33 -19.61 8.23
N VAL A 262 -24.95 -20.88 8.41
CA VAL A 262 -23.75 -21.45 7.80
C VAL A 262 -24.13 -22.44 6.70
N ARG A 263 -23.52 -22.29 5.52
CA ARG A 263 -23.69 -23.20 4.38
C ARG A 263 -22.32 -23.56 3.78
N PRO A 264 -21.89 -24.84 3.85
CA PRO A 264 -20.68 -25.30 3.18
C PRO A 264 -20.93 -25.42 1.68
N TRP A 265 -20.06 -24.84 0.85
CA TRP A 265 -20.07 -24.97 -0.62
C TRP A 265 -18.78 -25.69 -1.05
N GLN A 266 -18.64 -25.99 -2.35
CA GLN A 266 -17.51 -26.81 -2.84
C GLN A 266 -16.12 -26.24 -2.53
N PHE A 267 -15.93 -24.93 -2.54
CA PHE A 267 -14.62 -24.29 -2.37
C PHE A 267 -14.55 -23.34 -1.17
N TYR A 268 -15.70 -23.06 -0.55
CA TYR A 268 -15.80 -22.12 0.55
C TYR A 268 -16.98 -22.45 1.44
N THR A 269 -16.86 -22.06 2.69
CA THR A 269 -17.96 -22.06 3.65
C THR A 269 -18.47 -20.64 3.77
N LYS A 270 -19.77 -20.48 3.49
CA LYS A 270 -20.47 -19.20 3.57
C LYS A 270 -21.13 -19.06 4.93
N ILE A 271 -20.90 -17.92 5.58
CA ILE A 271 -21.51 -17.53 6.85
C ILE A 271 -22.33 -16.26 6.59
N ASP A 272 -23.65 -16.37 6.62
CA ASP A 272 -24.56 -15.24 6.48
C ASP A 272 -24.96 -14.73 7.87
N ILE A 273 -24.78 -13.45 8.12
CA ILE A 273 -25.29 -12.73 9.29
C ILE A 273 -26.37 -11.80 8.79
N THR A 274 -27.63 -12.14 9.07
CA THR A 274 -28.81 -11.41 8.61
C THR A 274 -29.49 -10.71 9.78
N ASP A 275 -29.72 -9.41 9.66
CA ASP A 275 -30.46 -8.59 10.61
C ASP A 275 -31.75 -8.04 10.01
N THR A 276 -32.70 -7.64 10.87
CA THR A 276 -33.93 -6.94 10.49
C THR A 276 -33.84 -5.43 10.80
N GLY A 277 -32.66 -4.85 10.65
CA GLY A 277 -32.38 -3.47 10.98
C GLY A 277 -32.80 -2.45 9.91
N ILE A 278 -32.27 -1.23 10.06
CA ILE A 278 -32.59 -0.09 9.19
C ILE A 278 -32.19 -0.26 7.72
N GLY A 279 -31.31 -1.22 7.42
CA GLY A 279 -30.75 -1.43 6.10
C GLY A 279 -29.67 -0.40 5.73
N ILE A 280 -29.11 -0.55 4.53
CA ILE A 280 -28.02 0.27 3.99
C ILE A 280 -28.35 0.58 2.52
N GLU A 281 -28.18 1.83 2.11
CA GLU A 281 -28.29 2.22 0.71
C GLU A 281 -27.16 1.64 -0.14
N GLU A 282 -27.45 1.27 -1.38
CA GLU A 282 -26.50 0.58 -2.26
C GLU A 282 -25.22 1.40 -2.52
N GLU A 283 -25.35 2.73 -2.55
CA GLU A 283 -24.23 3.67 -2.74
C GLU A 283 -23.16 3.55 -1.64
N HIS A 284 -23.53 3.05 -0.47
CA HIS A 284 -22.65 2.95 0.68
C HIS A 284 -21.97 1.57 0.83
N TYR A 285 -22.30 0.58 -0.01
CA TYR A 285 -21.81 -0.79 0.17
C TYR A 285 -20.28 -0.93 0.12
N ASN A 286 -19.60 -0.11 -0.67
CA ASN A 286 -18.15 -0.11 -0.73
C ASN A 286 -17.55 0.67 0.45
N ASP A 287 -18.19 1.76 0.83
CA ASP A 287 -17.65 2.72 1.80
C ASP A 287 -17.79 2.25 3.24
N ILE A 288 -18.77 1.39 3.57
CA ILE A 288 -18.95 0.82 4.92
C ILE A 288 -17.74 0.02 5.42
N PHE A 289 -16.85 -0.41 4.52
CA PHE A 289 -15.61 -1.09 4.87
C PHE A 289 -14.42 -0.13 5.02
N LEU A 290 -14.58 1.16 4.75
CA LEU A 290 -13.56 2.18 4.97
C LEU A 290 -13.45 2.52 6.45
N ARG A 291 -12.24 2.88 6.87
CA ARG A 291 -11.96 3.33 8.24
C ARG A 291 -12.74 4.60 8.56
N PHE A 292 -13.29 4.68 9.77
CA PHE A 292 -14.04 5.82 10.29
C PHE A 292 -15.29 6.21 9.50
N TYR A 293 -15.63 5.46 8.46
CA TYR A 293 -16.81 5.73 7.67
C TYR A 293 -18.07 5.31 8.43
N ARG A 294 -19.10 6.15 8.34
CA ARG A 294 -20.42 5.88 8.90
C ARG A 294 -21.46 6.46 7.94
N ALA A 295 -22.40 5.61 7.53
CA ALA A 295 -23.50 6.04 6.68
C ALA A 295 -24.37 7.10 7.40
N PRO A 296 -24.95 8.08 6.70
CA PRO A 296 -25.77 9.14 7.30
C PRO A 296 -26.92 8.59 8.17
N GLU A 297 -27.54 7.50 7.75
CA GLU A 297 -28.66 6.83 8.44
C GLU A 297 -28.19 6.24 9.79
N ALA A 298 -26.91 5.89 9.88
CA ALA A 298 -26.29 5.37 11.08
C ALA A 298 -25.81 6.47 12.04
N ALA A 299 -25.90 7.76 11.68
CA ALA A 299 -25.30 8.88 12.45
C ALA A 299 -25.82 8.98 13.88
N ALA A 300 -27.10 8.68 14.11
CA ALA A 300 -27.75 8.75 15.41
C ALA A 300 -27.29 7.66 16.41
N CYS A 301 -26.74 6.54 15.93
CA CYS A 301 -26.22 5.48 16.79
C CYS A 301 -24.77 5.76 17.19
N GLU A 302 -24.34 5.47 18.42
CA GLU A 302 -22.94 5.69 18.79
C GLU A 302 -21.97 4.76 18.07
N GLY A 303 -20.85 5.23 17.51
CA GLY A 303 -19.82 4.35 16.96
C GLY A 303 -18.66 5.09 16.28
N VAL A 304 -17.53 4.38 16.14
CA VAL A 304 -16.29 4.94 15.59
C VAL A 304 -16.10 4.62 14.09
N GLY A 305 -16.75 3.59 13.55
CA GLY A 305 -16.62 3.21 12.14
C GLY A 305 -15.37 2.37 11.82
N LEU A 306 -14.84 1.61 12.79
CA LEU A 306 -13.66 0.74 12.60
C LEU A 306 -14.00 -0.76 12.56
N GLY A 307 -15.19 -1.17 13.02
CA GLY A 307 -15.54 -2.59 13.16
C GLY A 307 -15.52 -3.36 11.84
N LEU A 308 -16.21 -2.87 10.80
CA LEU A 308 -16.23 -3.53 9.48
C LEU A 308 -14.88 -3.48 8.77
N TYR A 309 -14.13 -2.40 8.92
CA TYR A 309 -12.75 -2.31 8.41
C TYR A 309 -11.87 -3.40 9.02
N LEU A 310 -11.93 -3.59 10.35
CA LEU A 310 -11.20 -4.65 11.04
C LEU A 310 -11.67 -6.04 10.61
N ALA A 311 -12.98 -6.28 10.55
CA ALA A 311 -13.54 -7.55 10.10
C ALA A 311 -13.04 -7.90 8.69
N ASN A 312 -13.12 -6.96 7.74
CA ASN A 312 -12.64 -7.15 6.39
C ASN A 312 -11.13 -7.42 6.35
N GLY A 313 -10.33 -6.66 7.10
CA GLY A 313 -8.88 -6.83 7.19
C GLY A 313 -8.45 -8.17 7.78
N ILE A 314 -9.20 -8.72 8.73
CA ILE A 314 -8.98 -10.04 9.33
C ILE A 314 -9.33 -11.14 8.32
N ILE A 315 -10.53 -11.10 7.75
CA ILE A 315 -11.02 -12.13 6.81
C ILE A 315 -10.14 -12.16 5.55
N THR A 316 -9.75 -11.00 5.02
CA THR A 316 -8.86 -10.91 3.84
C THR A 316 -7.50 -11.56 4.08
N ARG A 317 -6.91 -11.40 5.28
CA ARG A 317 -5.62 -12.05 5.62
C ARG A 317 -5.75 -13.57 5.75
N GLN A 318 -6.95 -14.07 6.01
CA GLN A 318 -7.28 -15.49 5.97
C GLN A 318 -7.68 -15.96 4.55
N ARG A 319 -7.47 -15.13 3.52
CA ARG A 319 -7.84 -15.38 2.12
C ARG A 319 -9.35 -15.57 1.90
N GLY A 320 -10.16 -15.09 2.83
CA GLY A 320 -11.60 -14.97 2.67
C GLY A 320 -12.00 -13.60 2.11
N TYR A 321 -13.30 -13.37 1.98
CA TYR A 321 -13.86 -12.06 1.67
C TYR A 321 -15.23 -11.87 2.34
N ILE A 322 -15.69 -10.62 2.38
CA ILE A 322 -17.00 -10.24 2.91
C ILE A 322 -17.80 -9.59 1.78
N SER A 323 -19.08 -9.91 1.65
CA SER A 323 -20.02 -9.20 0.79
C SER A 323 -21.23 -8.74 1.59
N VAL A 324 -21.90 -7.68 1.13
CA VAL A 324 -23.12 -7.16 1.74
C VAL A 324 -24.27 -7.19 0.74
N LYS A 325 -25.47 -7.50 1.23
CA LYS A 325 -26.74 -7.28 0.52
C LYS A 325 -27.70 -6.66 1.51
N SER A 326 -28.30 -5.53 1.17
CA SER A 326 -29.18 -4.80 2.07
C SER A 326 -30.31 -4.14 1.30
N ARG A 327 -31.37 -3.74 1.99
CA ARG A 327 -32.35 -2.81 1.44
C ARG A 327 -32.83 -1.90 2.56
N PRO A 328 -32.91 -0.57 2.33
CA PRO A 328 -33.44 0.34 3.34
C PRO A 328 -34.80 -0.13 3.89
N GLY A 329 -34.89 -0.21 5.21
CA GLY A 329 -36.07 -0.66 5.95
C GLY A 329 -36.34 -2.17 5.97
N ALA A 330 -35.50 -2.99 5.33
CA ALA A 330 -35.69 -4.45 5.25
C ALA A 330 -34.55 -5.27 5.88
N GLY A 331 -33.59 -4.59 6.51
CA GLY A 331 -32.42 -5.21 7.14
C GLY A 331 -31.25 -5.44 6.19
N THR A 332 -30.20 -6.05 6.73
CA THR A 332 -28.94 -6.30 6.03
C THR A 332 -28.50 -7.75 6.18
N THR A 333 -27.84 -8.28 5.15
CA THR A 333 -27.13 -9.56 5.20
C THR A 333 -25.66 -9.33 4.84
N PHE A 334 -24.79 -9.60 5.80
CA PHE A 334 -23.35 -9.71 5.58
C PHE A 334 -22.99 -11.18 5.37
N SER A 335 -22.38 -11.49 4.23
CA SER A 335 -21.90 -12.84 3.90
C SER A 335 -20.38 -12.88 4.03
N VAL A 336 -19.86 -13.71 4.91
CA VAL A 336 -18.43 -13.99 5.07
C VAL A 336 -18.12 -15.32 4.37
N TYR A 337 -17.06 -15.34 3.57
CA TYR A 337 -16.62 -16.53 2.84
C TYR A 337 -15.23 -16.93 3.31
N LEU A 338 -15.10 -18.15 3.81
CA LEU A 338 -13.84 -18.76 4.22
C LEU A 338 -13.54 -19.94 3.30
N LEU A 339 -12.28 -20.10 2.88
CA LEU A 339 -11.87 -21.26 2.09
C LEU A 339 -12.09 -22.54 2.89
N SER A 340 -12.72 -23.54 2.26
CA SER A 340 -12.99 -24.85 2.88
C SER A 340 -11.79 -25.78 2.79
#